data_AF-A0A351GF84-F1
#
_entry.id   AF-A0A351GF84-F1
#
_cell.length_a   1.000
_cell.length_b   1.000
_cell.length_c   1.000
_cell.angle_alpha   90.00
_cell.angle_beta   90.00
_cell.angle_gamma   90.00
#
_symmetry.space_group_name_H-M   'P 1'
#
loop_
_entity.id
_entity.type
_entity.pdbx_description
1 polymer ?
#
loop_
_entity_poly.entity_id
_entity_poly.type
_entity_poly.pdbx_seq_one_letter_code
_entity_poly.pdbx_strand_id
1 'polypeptide(L)'
;MSLDPRISRSKLTGGNHNDVDGLIHFQTYEVFHQNKRGAQHKHVGIVHAPNADMALLYAKEQYARREVTANIWVTPSSCISATEYEDDDIFTTAPDKLYRNPASYKVMDRIQAFKERGMKSTDEV
;
A
#
# COMPACT_ATOMS: atom_id res chain seq x y z
N MET A 1 -4.52 -13.92 27.55
CA MET A 1 -5.41 -15.11 27.65
C MET A 1 -6.65 -14.85 26.80
N SER A 2 -6.96 -15.75 25.86
CA SER A 2 -8.12 -15.60 24.96
C SER A 2 -9.45 -15.82 25.69
N LEU A 3 -10.46 -15.00 25.41
CA LEU A 3 -11.79 -15.02 26.04
C LEU A 3 -12.79 -15.99 25.38
N ASP A 4 -12.35 -16.89 24.48
CA ASP A 4 -13.28 -17.84 23.84
C ASP A 4 -13.66 -18.98 24.81
N PRO A 5 -14.96 -19.16 25.14
CA PRO A 5 -15.43 -20.21 26.05
C PRO A 5 -15.19 -21.64 25.54
N ARG A 6 -14.91 -21.85 24.25
CA ARG A 6 -14.55 -23.15 23.69
C ARG A 6 -13.15 -23.61 24.12
N ILE A 7 -12.21 -22.67 24.24
CA ILE A 7 -10.82 -22.93 24.67
C ILE A 7 -10.78 -23.36 26.15
N SER A 8 -11.67 -22.80 26.98
CA SER A 8 -11.72 -23.08 28.42
C SER A 8 -12.18 -24.52 28.75
N ARG A 9 -12.89 -25.20 27.82
CA ARG A 9 -13.45 -26.54 28.05
C ARG A 9 -12.40 -27.67 27.98
N SER A 10 -11.30 -27.45 27.27
CA SER A 10 -10.42 -28.55 26.85
C SER A 10 -9.39 -29.00 27.90
N LYS A 11 -9.29 -28.35 29.07
CA LYS A 11 -8.29 -28.64 30.13
C LYS A 11 -6.92 -29.04 29.58
N LEU A 12 -6.45 -28.34 28.55
CA LEU A 12 -5.11 -28.52 28.03
C LEU A 12 -4.19 -27.91 29.09
N THR A 13 -3.49 -28.77 29.84
CA THR A 13 -2.42 -28.36 30.73
C THR A 13 -1.45 -27.55 29.90
N GLY A 14 -1.24 -26.28 30.25
CA GLY A 14 -0.41 -25.36 29.47
C GLY A 14 0.94 -26.00 29.15
N GLY A 15 1.07 -26.48 27.91
CA GLY A 15 2.35 -26.86 27.36
C GLY A 15 3.22 -25.61 27.37
N ASN A 16 4.51 -25.77 27.68
CA ASN A 16 5.47 -24.69 27.56
C ASN A 16 5.26 -23.98 26.21
N HIS A 17 4.94 -22.69 26.25
CA HIS A 17 4.72 -21.87 25.05
C HIS A 17 5.95 -21.83 24.13
N ASN A 18 7.10 -22.27 24.63
CA ASN A 18 8.38 -22.31 23.94
C ASN A 18 8.54 -23.52 23.01
N ASP A 19 7.79 -24.62 23.21
CA ASP A 19 7.93 -25.84 22.39
C ASP A 19 7.13 -25.77 21.06
N VAL A 20 6.30 -24.73 20.91
CA VAL A 20 5.51 -24.49 19.70
C VAL A 20 6.13 -23.45 18.76
N ASP A 21 7.26 -22.86 19.12
CA ASP A 21 7.91 -21.80 18.33
C ASP A 21 8.38 -22.25 16.94
N GLY A 22 8.56 -23.56 16.72
CA GLY A 22 9.14 -24.07 15.46
C GLY A 22 8.16 -24.63 14.41
N LEU A 23 6.89 -24.88 14.75
CA LEU A 23 6.01 -25.70 13.89
C LEU A 23 4.59 -25.17 13.63
N ILE A 24 4.17 -24.01 14.17
CA ILE A 24 2.77 -23.55 14.01
C ILE A 24 2.56 -22.20 13.34
N HIS A 25 3.60 -21.42 13.03
CA HIS A 25 3.42 -20.16 12.29
C HIS A 25 3.96 -20.28 10.86
N PHE A 26 3.04 -20.32 9.89
CA PHE A 26 3.41 -20.08 8.51
C PHE A 26 3.91 -18.64 8.33
N GLN A 27 4.79 -18.44 7.36
CA GLN A 27 5.28 -17.12 7.00
C GLN A 27 4.11 -16.21 6.64
N THR A 28 4.10 -15.00 7.20
CA THR A 28 3.13 -13.95 6.85
C THR A 28 3.57 -13.27 5.56
N TYR A 29 2.60 -13.08 4.67
CA TYR A 29 2.74 -12.37 3.40
C TYR A 29 1.74 -11.22 3.35
N GLU A 30 2.20 -10.04 2.96
CA GLU A 30 1.34 -8.93 2.61
C GLU A 30 0.82 -9.09 1.18
N VAL A 31 -0.47 -8.82 0.98
CA VAL A 31 -1.16 -8.96 -0.30
C VAL A 31 -1.50 -7.59 -0.86
N PHE A 32 -1.17 -7.38 -2.14
CA PHE A 32 -1.52 -6.17 -2.89
C PHE A 32 -2.37 -6.53 -4.11
N HIS A 33 -3.54 -5.91 -4.22
CA HIS A 33 -4.53 -6.17 -5.25
C HIS A 33 -4.62 -5.02 -6.26
N GLN A 34 -4.73 -5.38 -7.54
CA GLN A 34 -4.98 -4.44 -8.63
C GLN A 34 -6.33 -4.76 -9.28
N ASN A 35 -7.28 -3.82 -9.16
CA ASN A 35 -8.63 -3.96 -9.70
C ASN A 35 -8.70 -3.89 -11.24
N LYS A 36 -7.91 -3.02 -11.86
CA LYS A 36 -7.92 -2.77 -13.32
C LYS A 36 -6.49 -2.62 -13.83
N ARG A 37 -6.25 -3.05 -15.07
CA ARG A 37 -4.94 -2.89 -15.72
C ARG A 37 -4.56 -1.39 -15.78
N GLY A 38 -3.40 -1.06 -15.23
CA GLY A 38 -2.91 0.33 -15.13
C GLY A 38 -3.32 1.09 -13.87
N ALA A 39 -4.18 0.53 -13.02
CA ALA A 39 -4.43 1.08 -11.68
C ALA A 39 -3.27 0.73 -10.73
N GLN A 40 -3.12 1.49 -9.64
CA GLN A 40 -2.14 1.15 -8.60
C GLN A 40 -2.54 -0.13 -7.86
N HIS A 41 -1.55 -0.94 -7.47
CA HIS A 41 -1.75 -2.02 -6.50
C HIS A 41 -2.01 -1.42 -5.13
N LYS A 42 -3.06 -1.88 -4.46
CA LYS A 42 -3.43 -1.46 -3.11
C LYS A 42 -3.24 -2.61 -2.15
N HIS A 43 -2.68 -2.34 -0.98
CA HIS A 43 -2.62 -3.32 0.10
C HIS A 43 -4.05 -3.68 0.55
N VAL A 44 -4.34 -4.97 0.66
CA VAL A 44 -5.67 -5.48 1.03
C VAL A 44 -5.66 -6.34 2.29
N GLY A 45 -4.49 -6.76 2.76
CA GLY A 45 -4.32 -7.52 3.99
C GLY A 45 -3.22 -8.57 3.91
N ILE A 46 -3.30 -9.58 4.79
CA ILE A 46 -2.28 -10.60 4.96
C ILE A 46 -2.79 -12.01 4.69
N VAL A 47 -1.87 -12.89 4.32
CA VAL A 47 -2.08 -14.34 4.28
C VAL A 47 -0.90 -15.06 4.92
N HIS A 48 -1.17 -16.22 5.51
CA HIS A 48 -0.16 -17.08 6.09
C HIS A 48 0.04 -18.28 5.18
N ALA A 49 1.25 -18.48 4.67
CA ALA A 49 1.55 -19.55 3.72
C ALA A 49 2.97 -20.09 3.90
N PRO A 50 3.24 -21.35 3.50
CA PRO A 50 4.58 -21.93 3.59
C PRO A 50 5.55 -21.38 2.54
N ASN A 51 5.05 -20.85 1.41
CA ASN A 51 5.84 -20.26 0.34
C ASN A 51 5.02 -19.25 -0.46
N ALA A 52 5.68 -18.53 -1.38
CA ALA A 52 5.06 -17.46 -2.17
C ALA A 52 3.97 -17.97 -3.12
N ASP A 53 4.13 -19.16 -3.71
CA ASP A 53 3.14 -19.73 -4.63
C ASP A 53 1.83 -20.06 -3.91
N MET A 54 1.91 -20.64 -2.71
CA MET A 54 0.75 -20.88 -1.85
C MET A 54 0.14 -19.58 -1.35
N ALA A 55 0.97 -18.57 -1.04
CA ALA A 55 0.48 -17.24 -0.68
C ALA A 55 -0.35 -16.61 -1.81
N LEU A 56 0.09 -16.72 -3.08
CA LEU A 56 -0.68 -16.25 -4.24
C LEU A 56 -2.03 -16.98 -4.37
N LEU A 57 -2.04 -18.29 -4.17
CA LEU A 57 -3.26 -19.08 -4.23
C LEU A 57 -4.27 -18.66 -3.14
N TYR A 58 -3.79 -18.52 -1.90
CA TYR A 58 -4.64 -18.07 -0.78
C TYR A 58 -5.11 -16.64 -0.97
N ALA A 59 -4.23 -15.74 -1.43
CA ALA A 59 -4.57 -14.37 -1.75
C ALA A 59 -5.66 -14.28 -2.81
N LYS A 60 -5.56 -15.10 -3.87
CA LYS A 60 -6.58 -15.18 -4.93
C LYS A 60 -7.93 -15.63 -4.38
N GLU A 61 -7.96 -16.68 -3.57
CA GLU A 61 -9.21 -17.20 -2.99
C GLU A 61 -9.85 -16.24 -1.98
N GLN A 62 -9.04 -15.55 -1.18
CA GLN A 62 -9.53 -14.66 -0.12
C GLN A 62 -9.95 -13.29 -0.66
N TYR A 63 -9.16 -12.70 -1.56
CA TYR A 63 -9.33 -11.30 -1.97
C TYR A 63 -9.85 -11.11 -3.40
N ALA A 64 -9.68 -12.10 -4.29
CA ALA A 64 -10.04 -11.94 -5.71
C ALA A 64 -11.26 -12.76 -6.16
N ARG A 65 -11.93 -13.48 -5.25
CA ARG A 65 -13.01 -14.42 -5.61
C ARG A 65 -14.25 -13.76 -6.21
N ARG A 66 -14.62 -12.56 -5.75
CA ARG A 66 -15.85 -11.85 -6.17
C ARG A 66 -15.61 -10.49 -6.79
N GLU A 67 -14.36 -10.04 -6.81
CA GLU A 67 -13.99 -8.72 -7.28
C GLU A 67 -13.27 -8.81 -8.63
N VAL A 68 -13.46 -7.79 -9.47
CA VAL A 68 -12.72 -7.67 -10.73
C VAL A 68 -11.24 -7.52 -10.40
N THR A 69 -10.46 -8.52 -10.77
CA THR A 69 -9.04 -8.61 -10.42
C THR A 69 -8.21 -8.65 -11.69
N ALA A 70 -7.34 -7.65 -11.86
CA ALA A 70 -6.37 -7.60 -12.96
C ALA A 70 -5.03 -8.24 -12.57
N ASN A 71 -4.57 -8.04 -11.33
CA ASN A 71 -3.31 -8.59 -10.85
C ASN A 71 -3.27 -8.67 -9.32
N ILE A 72 -2.43 -9.57 -8.79
CA ILE A 72 -2.17 -9.73 -7.35
C ILE A 72 -0.67 -9.87 -7.15
N TRP A 73 -0.14 -9.15 -6.18
CA TRP A 73 1.22 -9.33 -5.68
C TRP A 73 1.18 -9.83 -4.23
N VAL A 74 2.16 -10.66 -3.90
CA VAL A 74 2.44 -11.08 -2.52
C VAL A 74 3.89 -10.81 -2.22
N THR A 75 4.19 -10.39 -1.00
CA THR A 75 5.56 -10.24 -0.52
C THR A 75 5.65 -10.72 0.92
N PRO A 76 6.73 -11.39 1.34
CA PRO A 76 6.93 -11.71 2.75
C PRO A 76 6.93 -10.43 3.59
N SER A 77 6.21 -10.42 4.72
CA SER A 77 6.19 -9.26 5.61
C SER A 77 7.60 -8.90 6.12
N SER A 78 8.49 -9.90 6.24
CA SER A 78 9.90 -9.70 6.61
C SER A 78 10.73 -8.92 5.58
N CYS A 79 10.26 -8.81 4.34
CA CYS A 79 10.92 -8.06 3.28
C CYS A 79 10.44 -6.59 3.20
N ILE A 80 9.48 -6.18 4.02
CA ILE A 80 8.96 -4.81 4.03
C ILE A 80 9.64 -4.02 5.15
N SER A 81 10.21 -2.89 4.78
CA SER A 81 10.74 -1.91 5.73
C SER A 81 9.86 -0.67 5.71
N ALA A 82 9.44 -0.22 6.89
CA ALA A 82 8.65 0.98 7.07
C ALA A 82 9.46 2.02 7.86
N THR A 83 9.26 3.29 7.54
CA THR A 83 9.78 4.41 8.33
C THR A 83 8.95 4.61 9.59
N GLU A 84 9.53 5.20 10.62
CA GLU A 84 8.79 5.59 11.82
C GLU A 84 7.98 6.86 11.54
N TYR A 85 6.85 7.03 12.24
CA TYR A 85 6.01 8.23 12.07
C TYR A 85 6.66 9.51 12.60
N GLU A 86 7.68 9.37 13.46
CA GLU A 86 8.42 10.50 14.03
C GLU A 86 9.43 11.11 13.03
N ASP A 87 9.79 10.37 11.97
CA ASP A 87 10.75 10.76 10.93
C ASP A 87 10.11 11.57 9.77
N ASP A 88 9.05 12.34 10.04
CA ASP A 88 8.35 13.13 9.00
C ASP A 88 9.27 14.20 8.38
N ASP A 89 10.28 14.65 9.12
CA ASP A 89 11.27 15.63 8.69
C ASP A 89 12.06 15.18 7.44
N ILE A 90 12.28 13.87 7.26
CA ILE A 90 12.91 13.28 6.06
C ILE A 90 12.14 13.61 4.78
N PHE A 91 10.82 13.77 4.86
CA PHE A 91 9.96 14.07 3.72
C PHE A 91 9.73 15.57 3.52
N THR A 92 10.14 16.42 4.47
CA THR A 92 9.98 17.87 4.34
C THR A 92 10.89 18.43 3.24
N THR A 93 10.29 19.05 2.23
CA THR A 93 11.06 19.71 1.17
C THR A 93 11.62 21.03 1.70
N ALA A 94 12.93 21.21 1.65
CA ALA A 94 13.56 22.48 2.02
C ALA A 94 12.91 23.66 1.25
N PRO A 95 12.34 24.67 1.94
CA PRO A 95 11.51 25.71 1.33
C PRO A 95 12.28 26.62 0.35
N ASP A 96 13.61 26.63 0.43
CA ASP A 96 14.50 27.42 -0.43
C ASP A 96 14.61 26.85 -1.87
N LYS A 97 14.22 25.59 -2.11
CA LYS A 97 14.38 24.91 -3.42
C LYS A 97 13.08 24.88 -4.22
N LEU A 98 12.43 26.04 -4.36
CA LEU A 98 11.19 26.25 -5.12
C LEU A 98 11.22 25.70 -6.56
N TYR A 99 12.39 25.65 -7.20
CA TYR A 99 12.56 25.08 -8.54
C TYR A 99 12.23 23.57 -8.64
N ARG A 100 12.16 22.84 -7.52
CA ARG A 100 11.81 21.41 -7.51
C ARG A 100 10.31 21.16 -7.54
N ASN A 101 9.49 22.16 -7.19
CA ASN A 101 8.05 22.02 -7.17
C ASN A 101 7.46 22.51 -8.51
N PRO A 102 6.83 21.63 -9.31
CA PRO A 102 6.19 22.02 -10.57
C PRO A 102 5.14 23.13 -10.40
N ALA A 103 4.47 23.19 -9.23
CA ALA A 103 3.47 24.21 -8.93
C ALA A 103 4.07 25.62 -8.75
N SER A 104 5.38 25.75 -8.50
CA SER A 104 6.07 27.04 -8.36
C SER A 104 6.30 27.72 -9.71
N TYR A 105 6.21 26.98 -10.82
CA TYR A 105 6.31 27.53 -12.15
C TYR A 105 4.95 28.12 -12.57
N LYS A 106 4.84 29.45 -12.59
CA LYS A 106 3.69 30.23 -13.12
C LYS A 106 3.55 30.13 -14.65
N VAL A 107 3.68 28.93 -15.21
CA VAL A 107 3.60 28.68 -16.65
C VAL A 107 2.17 28.92 -17.13
N MET A 108 1.17 28.54 -16.34
CA MET A 108 -0.23 28.80 -16.68
C MET A 108 -0.55 30.29 -16.71
N ASP A 109 -0.08 31.08 -15.74
CA ASP A 109 -0.24 32.54 -15.74
C ASP A 109 0.39 33.18 -16.99
N ARG A 110 1.59 32.71 -17.41
CA ARG A 110 2.25 33.19 -18.63
C ARG A 110 1.49 32.82 -19.90
N ILE A 111 0.94 31.60 -19.97
CA ILE A 111 0.13 31.15 -21.11
C ILE A 111 -1.17 31.97 -21.21
N GLN A 112 -1.80 32.25 -20.08
CA GLN A 112 -3.03 33.03 -20.01
C GLN A 112 -2.79 34.50 -20.41
N ALA A 113 -1.73 35.14 -19.89
CA ALA A 113 -1.35 36.50 -20.28
C ALA A 113 -0.99 36.61 -21.77
N PHE A 114 -0.38 35.57 -22.35
CA PHE A 114 -0.09 35.51 -23.78
C PHE A 114 -1.36 35.42 -24.62
N LYS A 115 -2.34 34.59 -24.23
CA LYS A 115 -3.65 34.50 -24.88
C LYS A 115 -4.41 35.82 -24.81
N GLU A 116 -4.42 36.48 -23.65
CA GLU A 116 -5.10 37.78 -23.46
C GLU A 116 -4.48 38.91 -24.29
N ARG A 117 -3.14 38.90 -24.48
CA ARG A 117 -2.47 39.83 -25.39
C ARG A 117 -2.78 39.55 -26.87
N GLY A 118 -2.87 38.27 -27.25
CA GLY A 118 -3.21 37.86 -28.62
C GLY A 118 -4.67 38.09 -29.01
N MET A 119 -5.58 38.18 -28.03
CA MET A 119 -7.00 38.47 -28.27
C MET A 119 -7.29 39.98 -28.45
N LYS A 120 -6.41 40.87 -27.99
CA LYS A 120 -6.66 42.33 -28.04
C LYS A 120 -6.24 43.01 -29.35
N SER A 121 -5.63 42.31 -30.30
CA SER A 121 -5.13 42.89 -31.56
C SER A 121 -6.08 42.75 -32.76
N THR A 122 -7.26 42.17 -32.58
CA THR A 122 -8.20 41.88 -33.67
C THR A 122 -9.61 42.37 -33.32
N ASP A 123 -9.77 43.63 -32.93
CA ASP A 123 -11.10 44.25 -32.77
C ASP A 123 -11.09 45.79 -32.98
N GLU A 124 -10.06 46.35 -33.62
CA GLU A 124 -10.04 47.75 -34.03
C GLU A 124 -9.55 47.89 -35.49
N VAL A 125 -10.44 47.65 -36.47
CA VAL A 125 -10.47 48.31 -37.78
C VAL A 125 -11.92 48.44 -38.24
#